data_AF-A0A1W7ACQ7-F1
#
_entry.id   AF-A0A1W7ACQ7-F1
#
_cell.length_a   1.000
_cell.length_b   1.000
_cell.length_c   1.000
_cell.angle_alpha   90.00
_cell.angle_beta   90.00
_cell.angle_gamma   90.00
#
_symmetry.space_group_name_H-M   'P 1'
#
loop_
_entity.id
_entity.type
_entity.pdbx_description
1 polymer ?
#
loop_
_entity_poly.entity_id
_entity_poly.type
_entity_poly.pdbx_seq_one_letter_code
_entity_poly.pdbx_strand_id
1 'polypeptide(L)'
;MNQDIIALEFELRRLADIIKNEGRQELIAYNISDVQFMAVQWIKETDAMTIGALSKHLNLAISSTSELVDQLVQKEFAVRRKDDDDKRKVNIHLTERGQQLIDDVIIKRQRYLQSLVKASEYSVKDYYKHTHALYKETEEGERIESGDRSN
;
A
#
# COMPACT_ATOMS: atom_id res chain seq x y z
N MET A 1 -24.32 14.86 17.77
CA MET A 1 -23.04 14.89 17.02
C MET A 1 -23.15 15.98 15.97
N ASN A 2 -22.09 16.77 15.75
CA ASN A 2 -22.10 17.87 14.79
C ASN A 2 -22.37 17.32 13.37
N GLN A 3 -23.33 17.90 12.63
CA GLN A 3 -23.64 17.47 11.26
C GLN A 3 -22.45 17.61 10.31
N ASP A 4 -21.63 18.64 10.49
CA ASP A 4 -20.43 18.87 9.69
C ASP A 4 -19.40 17.76 9.93
N ILE A 5 -19.30 17.24 11.16
CA ILE A 5 -18.39 16.13 11.49
C ILE A 5 -18.86 14.82 10.83
N ILE A 6 -20.17 14.59 10.76
CA ILE A 6 -20.73 13.42 10.06
C ILE A 6 -20.41 13.49 8.56
N ALA A 7 -20.61 14.65 7.94
CA ALA A 7 -20.31 14.86 6.53
C ALA A 7 -18.81 14.70 6.26
N LEU A 8 -17.97 15.33 7.09
CA LEU A 8 -16.51 15.29 6.93
C LEU A 8 -15.96 13.86 7.06
N GLU A 9 -16.41 13.07 8.04
CA GLU A 9 -16.03 11.65 8.15
C GLU A 9 -16.36 10.90 6.86
N PHE A 10 -17.60 11.04 6.40
CA PHE A 10 -18.07 10.32 5.23
C PHE A 10 -17.25 10.69 4.00
N GLU A 11 -17.06 11.99 3.75
CA GLU A 11 -16.32 12.50 2.60
C GLU A 11 -14.85 12.08 2.64
N LEU A 12 -14.18 12.15 3.80
CA LEU A 12 -12.78 11.72 3.93
C LEU A 12 -12.63 10.22 3.62
N ARG A 13 -13.48 9.37 4.19
CA ARG A 13 -13.44 7.93 3.94
C ARG A 13 -13.72 7.61 2.46
N ARG A 14 -14.74 8.24 1.86
CA ARG A 14 -15.08 8.04 0.45
C ARG A 14 -14.00 8.55 -0.49
N LEU A 15 -13.41 9.71 -0.20
CA LEU A 15 -12.32 10.26 -0.99
C LEU A 15 -11.09 9.36 -0.95
N ALA A 16 -10.73 8.84 0.22
CA ALA A 16 -9.64 7.88 0.36
C ALA A 16 -9.89 6.60 -0.47
N ASP A 17 -11.10 6.05 -0.42
CA ASP A 17 -11.49 4.88 -1.23
C ASP A 17 -11.37 5.17 -2.74
N ILE A 18 -11.88 6.32 -3.19
CA ILE A 18 -11.88 6.70 -4.61
C ILE A 18 -10.43 6.86 -5.10
N ILE A 19 -9.59 7.59 -4.36
CA ILE A 19 -8.17 7.75 -4.71
C ILE A 19 -7.47 6.38 -4.75
N LYS A 20 -7.68 5.55 -3.73
CA LYS A 20 -7.09 4.20 -3.66
C LYS A 20 -7.46 3.35 -4.88
N ASN A 21 -8.73 3.39 -5.28
CA ASN A 21 -9.27 2.61 -6.40
C ASN A 21 -8.82 3.14 -7.77
N GLU A 22 -8.61 4.45 -7.92
CA GLU A 22 -8.09 5.01 -9.17
C GLU A 22 -6.74 4.40 -9.55
N GLY A 23 -5.87 4.19 -8.56
CA GLY A 23 -4.59 3.52 -8.77
C GLY A 23 -4.71 2.05 -9.20
N ARG A 24 -5.83 1.38 -8.92
CA ARG A 24 -6.00 -0.05 -9.29
C ARG A 24 -6.21 -0.28 -10.78
N GLN A 25 -6.43 0.77 -11.57
CA GLN A 25 -6.47 0.65 -13.03
C GLN A 25 -5.16 0.10 -13.60
N GLU A 26 -4.02 0.42 -12.97
CA GLU A 26 -2.70 -0.04 -13.41
C GLU A 26 -2.55 -1.57 -13.33
N LEU A 27 -3.32 -2.24 -12.46
CA LEU A 27 -3.24 -3.71 -12.29
C LEU A 27 -3.54 -4.48 -13.59
N ILE A 28 -4.36 -3.89 -14.48
CA ILE A 28 -4.72 -4.48 -15.77
C ILE A 28 -3.47 -4.62 -16.66
N ALA A 29 -2.63 -3.58 -16.75
CA ALA A 29 -1.43 -3.58 -17.57
C ALA A 29 -0.41 -4.64 -17.11
N TYR A 30 -0.42 -4.93 -15.80
CA TYR A 30 0.43 -5.93 -15.17
C TYR A 30 -0.19 -7.33 -15.13
N ASN A 31 -1.43 -7.50 -15.61
CA ASN A 31 -2.20 -8.73 -15.54
C ASN A 31 -2.14 -9.35 -14.12
N ILE A 32 -2.29 -8.54 -13.08
CA ILE A 32 -2.20 -8.96 -11.68
C ILE A 32 -3.57 -8.87 -11.01
N SER A 33 -3.92 -9.88 -10.20
CA SER A 33 -5.19 -9.85 -9.45
C SER A 33 -5.10 -8.99 -8.19
N ASP A 34 -6.24 -8.60 -7.63
CA ASP A 34 -6.27 -7.79 -6.41
C ASP A 34 -5.54 -8.46 -5.23
N VAL A 35 -5.70 -9.78 -5.06
CA VAL A 35 -5.03 -10.52 -3.97
C VAL A 35 -3.53 -10.65 -4.19
N GLN A 36 -3.09 -10.80 -5.45
CA GLN A 36 -1.68 -10.77 -5.82
C GLN A 36 -1.08 -9.39 -5.56
N PHE A 37 -1.81 -8.32 -5.89
CA PHE A 37 -1.38 -6.95 -5.60
C PHE A 37 -1.31 -6.67 -4.10
N MET A 38 -2.29 -7.11 -3.31
CA MET A 38 -2.22 -7.00 -1.85
C MET A 38 -0.97 -7.68 -1.27
N ALA A 39 -0.60 -8.86 -1.80
CA ALA A 39 0.63 -9.51 -1.39
C ALA A 39 1.88 -8.69 -1.73
N VAL A 40 1.93 -8.13 -2.93
CA VAL A 40 3.01 -7.24 -3.37
C VAL A 40 3.12 -6.00 -2.47
N GLN A 41 2.00 -5.38 -2.10
CA GLN A 41 1.97 -4.24 -1.16
C GLN A 41 2.55 -4.61 0.21
N TRP A 42 2.13 -5.74 0.78
CA TRP A 42 2.64 -6.20 2.07
C TRP A 42 4.15 -6.47 2.02
N ILE A 43 4.63 -7.16 0.99
CA ILE A 43 6.07 -7.43 0.82
C ILE A 43 6.87 -6.12 0.72
N LYS A 44 6.32 -5.09 0.08
CA LYS A 44 6.96 -3.77 -0.01
C LYS A 44 7.07 -3.07 1.34
N GLU A 45 6.02 -3.13 2.16
CA GLU A 45 5.97 -2.42 3.43
C GLU A 45 7.00 -2.92 4.44
N THR A 46 7.40 -4.20 4.36
CA THR A 46 8.39 -4.79 5.26
C THR A 46 9.73 -5.09 4.60
N ASP A 47 9.94 -4.64 3.35
CA ASP A 47 11.04 -4.98 2.41
C ASP A 47 11.20 -6.47 2.05
N ALA A 48 10.88 -7.37 2.97
CA ALA A 48 10.89 -8.81 2.82
C ALA A 48 9.94 -9.47 3.82
N MET A 49 9.38 -10.64 3.48
CA MET A 49 8.61 -11.42 4.44
C MET A 49 8.56 -12.91 4.16
N THR A 50 8.32 -13.70 5.21
CA THR A 50 8.07 -15.14 5.08
C THR A 50 6.65 -15.41 4.57
N ILE A 51 6.42 -16.59 3.98
CA ILE A 51 5.06 -17.06 3.63
C ILE A 51 4.13 -17.05 4.85
N GLY A 52 4.64 -17.43 6.03
CA GLY A 52 3.84 -17.46 7.26
C GLY A 52 3.40 -16.08 7.73
N ALA A 53 4.25 -15.06 7.58
CA ALA A 53 3.87 -13.67 7.86
C ALA A 53 2.84 -13.17 6.84
N LEU A 54 3.11 -13.37 5.54
CA LEU A 54 2.21 -12.97 4.46
C LEU A 54 0.82 -13.61 4.59
N SER A 55 0.77 -14.89 4.98
CA SER A 55 -0.47 -15.64 5.23
C SER A 55 -1.34 -14.97 6.29
N LYS A 56 -0.74 -14.44 7.36
CA LYS A 56 -1.47 -13.71 8.41
C LYS A 56 -2.01 -12.38 7.88
N HIS A 57 -1.19 -11.62 7.14
CA HIS A 57 -1.62 -10.34 6.56
C HIS A 57 -2.75 -10.48 5.54
N LEU A 58 -2.74 -11.56 4.75
CA LEU A 58 -3.78 -11.83 3.76
C LEU A 58 -4.97 -12.61 4.31
N ASN A 59 -4.90 -13.11 5.55
CA ASN A 59 -5.86 -14.03 6.13
C ASN A 59 -6.13 -15.25 5.23
N LEU A 60 -5.05 -15.86 4.73
CA LEU A 60 -5.09 -17.04 3.85
C LEU A 60 -4.36 -18.21 4.50
N ALA A 61 -4.75 -19.44 4.14
CA ALA A 61 -3.99 -20.63 4.52
C ALA A 61 -2.55 -20.56 3.95
N ILE A 62 -1.59 -21.19 4.64
CA ILE A 62 -0.18 -21.22 4.21
C ILE A 62 -0.03 -21.83 2.81
N SER A 63 -0.80 -22.89 2.49
CA SER A 63 -0.79 -23.52 1.17
C SER A 63 -1.25 -22.54 0.08
N SER A 64 -2.40 -21.90 0.25
CA SER A 64 -2.93 -20.90 -0.70
C SER A 64 -2.00 -19.68 -0.82
N THR A 65 -1.36 -19.28 0.27
CA THR A 65 -0.36 -18.19 0.25
C THR A 65 0.89 -18.61 -0.52
N SER A 66 1.34 -19.86 -0.37
CA SER A 66 2.48 -20.39 -1.14
C SER A 66 2.17 -20.39 -2.63
N GLU A 67 0.99 -20.89 -3.03
CA GLU A 67 0.52 -20.88 -4.42
C GLU A 67 0.42 -19.45 -4.98
N LEU A 68 -0.09 -18.51 -4.20
CA LEU A 68 -0.12 -17.09 -4.56
C LEU A 68 1.28 -16.54 -4.84
N VAL A 69 2.25 -16.86 -3.97
CA VAL A 69 3.65 -16.45 -4.13
C VAL A 69 4.28 -17.12 -5.34
N ASP A 70 3.97 -18.39 -5.61
CA ASP A 70 4.44 -19.08 -6.84
C ASP A 70 3.97 -18.34 -8.09
N GLN A 71 2.72 -17.88 -8.13
CA GLN A 71 2.19 -17.07 -9.23
C GLN A 71 2.90 -15.71 -9.35
N LEU A 72 3.23 -15.06 -8.24
CA LEU A 72 4.00 -13.81 -8.24
C LEU A 72 5.42 -14.02 -8.77
N VAL A 73 6.07 -15.11 -8.39
CA VAL A 73 7.40 -15.49 -8.90
C VAL A 73 7.34 -15.79 -10.39
N GLN A 74 6.35 -16.56 -10.84
CA GLN A 74 6.15 -16.87 -12.25
C GLN A 74 5.92 -15.61 -13.11
N LYS A 75 5.26 -14.59 -12.55
CA LYS A 75 5.04 -13.28 -13.20
C LYS A 75 6.18 -12.29 -12.97
N GLU A 76 7.27 -12.75 -12.38
CA GLU A 76 8.48 -11.97 -12.09
C GLU A 76 8.23 -10.74 -11.18
N PHE A 77 7.19 -10.75 -10.36
CA PHE A 77 6.93 -9.68 -9.39
C PHE A 77 7.67 -9.88 -8.07
N ALA A 78 7.97 -11.13 -7.74
CA ALA A 78 8.64 -11.49 -6.49
C ALA A 78 9.69 -12.56 -6.73
N VAL A 79 10.61 -12.70 -5.77
CA VAL A 79 11.60 -13.78 -5.72
C VAL A 79 11.68 -14.32 -4.30
N ARG A 80 11.94 -15.63 -4.20
CA ARG A 80 12.28 -16.27 -2.93
C ARG A 80 13.79 -16.23 -2.75
N ARG A 81 14.26 -15.70 -1.64
CA ARG A 81 15.68 -15.71 -1.24
C ARG A 81 15.82 -16.39 0.11
N LYS A 82 16.87 -17.19 0.26
CA LYS A 82 17.25 -17.68 1.59
C LYS A 82 17.73 -16.50 2.40
N ASP A 83 17.34 -16.49 3.66
CA ASP A 83 17.82 -15.51 4.62
C ASP A 83 19.33 -15.69 4.81
N ASP A 84 20.07 -14.58 4.82
CA ASP A 84 21.54 -14.60 4.89
C ASP A 84 22.02 -15.04 6.29
N ASP A 85 21.23 -14.74 7.33
CA ASP A 85 21.55 -15.06 8.73
C ASP A 85 21.06 -16.46 9.12
N ASP A 86 19.86 -16.87 8.68
CA ASP A 86 19.34 -18.23 8.86
C ASP A 86 18.90 -18.85 7.53
N LYS A 87 19.81 -19.57 6.86
CA LYS A 87 19.56 -20.24 5.56
C LYS A 87 18.39 -21.24 5.55
N ARG A 88 17.80 -21.58 6.70
CA ARG A 88 16.57 -22.38 6.81
C ARG A 88 15.31 -21.55 6.57
N LYS A 89 15.39 -20.23 6.74
CA LYS A 89 14.32 -19.29 6.43
C LYS A 89 14.40 -18.86 4.97
N VAL A 90 13.23 -18.72 4.36
CA VAL A 90 13.06 -18.20 3.01
C VAL A 90 12.15 -16.99 3.10
N ASN A 91 12.68 -15.85 2.66
CA ASN A 91 11.96 -14.60 2.56
C ASN A 91 11.58 -14.34 1.10
N ILE A 92 10.46 -13.64 0.94
CA ILE A 92 9.94 -13.18 -0.33
C ILE A 92 10.34 -11.72 -0.45
N HIS A 93 10.94 -11.36 -1.57
CA HIS A 93 11.31 -9.98 -1.91
C HIS A 93 10.63 -9.60 -3.21
N LEU A 94 10.35 -8.32 -3.39
CA LEU A 94 9.95 -7.82 -4.71
C LEU A 94 11.16 -7.81 -5.66
N THR A 95 10.88 -8.03 -6.94
CA THR A 95 11.80 -7.71 -8.02
C THR A 95 11.68 -6.22 -8.38
N GLU A 96 12.52 -5.74 -9.29
CA GLU A 96 12.36 -4.42 -9.91
C GLU A 96 10.99 -4.27 -10.58
N ARG A 97 10.50 -5.31 -11.26
CA ARG A 97 9.17 -5.32 -11.87
C ARG A 97 8.05 -5.23 -10.83
N GLY A 98 8.19 -5.92 -9.69
CA GLY A 98 7.26 -5.83 -8.56
C GLY A 98 7.25 -4.44 -7.93
N GLN A 99 8.41 -3.81 -7.81
CA GLN A 99 8.55 -2.44 -7.32
C GLN A 99 7.89 -1.45 -8.28
N GLN A 100 8.17 -1.56 -9.58
CA GLN A 100 7.61 -0.68 -10.62
C GLN A 100 6.08 -0.73 -10.64
N LEU A 101 5.48 -1.91 -10.47
CA LEU A 101 4.03 -2.06 -10.34
C LEU A 101 3.45 -1.19 -9.20
N ILE A 102 4.08 -1.19 -8.02
CA ILE A 102 3.61 -0.37 -6.89
C ILE A 102 3.80 1.11 -7.20
N ASP A 103 4.95 1.47 -7.75
CA ASP A 103 5.29 2.86 -8.05
C ASP A 103 4.30 3.46 -9.06
N ASP A 104 3.94 2.71 -10.11
CA ASP A 104 2.95 3.14 -11.09
C ASP A 104 1.57 3.35 -10.45
N VAL A 105 1.14 2.45 -9.56
CA VAL A 105 -0.11 2.61 -8.79
C VAL A 105 -0.06 3.88 -7.93
N ILE A 106 1.06 4.15 -7.23
CA ILE A 106 1.23 5.34 -6.39
C ILE A 106 1.23 6.61 -7.25
N ILE A 107 1.97 6.62 -8.36
CA ILE A 107 2.03 7.76 -9.29
C ILE A 107 0.64 8.06 -9.86
N LYS A 108 -0.14 7.04 -10.23
CA LYS A 108 -1.52 7.22 -10.69
C LYS A 108 -2.39 7.88 -9.62
N ARG A 109 -2.29 7.43 -8.36
CA ARG A 109 -2.99 8.05 -7.21
C ARG A 109 -2.59 9.52 -7.01
N GLN A 110 -1.29 9.82 -7.06
CA GLN A 110 -0.76 11.17 -6.91
C GLN A 110 -1.25 12.10 -8.01
N ARG A 111 -1.21 11.66 -9.28
CA ARG A 111 -1.71 12.44 -10.43
C ARG A 111 -3.21 12.70 -10.32
N TYR A 112 -3.98 11.71 -9.90
CA TYR A 112 -5.41 11.88 -9.70
C TYR A 112 -5.72 12.86 -8.58
N LEU A 113 -5.08 12.72 -7.41
CA LEU A 113 -5.22 13.68 -6.31
C LEU A 113 -4.83 15.10 -6.75
N GLN A 114 -3.75 15.25 -7.51
CA GLN A 114 -3.34 16.54 -8.08
C GLN A 114 -4.44 17.14 -8.96
N SER A 115 -5.15 16.34 -9.76
CA SER A 115 -6.26 16.80 -10.57
C SER A 115 -7.46 17.25 -9.73
N LEU A 116 -7.77 16.54 -8.64
CA LEU A 116 -8.85 16.90 -7.72
C LEU A 116 -8.57 18.22 -6.99
N VAL A 117 -7.33 18.39 -6.48
CA VAL A 117 -6.92 19.65 -5.83
C VAL A 117 -6.96 20.81 -6.82
N LYS A 118 -6.53 20.60 -8.06
CA LYS A 118 -6.63 21.63 -9.09
C LYS A 118 -8.09 22.03 -9.38
N ALA A 119 -9.01 21.06 -9.38
CA ALA A 119 -10.42 21.28 -9.65
C ALA A 119 -11.18 21.94 -8.50
N SER A 120 -10.70 21.83 -7.25
CA SER A 120 -11.35 22.44 -6.09
C SER A 120 -11.00 23.91 -5.86
N GLU A 121 -10.09 24.47 -6.66
CA GLU A 121 -9.62 25.86 -6.58
C GLU A 121 -8.83 26.23 -5.30
N TYR A 122 -8.56 25.27 -4.41
CA TYR A 122 -7.70 25.45 -3.24
C TYR A 122 -6.25 25.04 -3.51
N SER A 123 -5.30 25.58 -2.74
CA SER A 123 -3.89 25.22 -2.90
C SER A 123 -3.57 23.84 -2.30
N VAL A 124 -2.61 23.12 -2.88
CA VAL A 124 -2.06 21.88 -2.30
C VAL A 124 -1.58 22.10 -0.87
N LYS A 125 -1.01 23.29 -0.59
CA LYS A 125 -0.49 23.64 0.74
C LYS A 125 -1.61 23.72 1.78
N ASP A 126 -2.80 24.19 1.40
CA ASP A 126 -3.95 24.28 2.31
C ASP A 126 -4.47 22.89 2.65
N TYR A 127 -4.64 22.01 1.66
CA TYR A 127 -5.01 20.62 1.92
C TYR A 127 -3.98 19.93 2.80
N TYR A 128 -2.70 20.00 2.41
CA TYR A 128 -1.62 19.36 3.17
C TYR A 128 -1.59 19.86 4.61
N LYS A 129 -1.70 21.17 4.86
CA LYS A 129 -1.70 21.73 6.21
C LYS A 129 -2.81 21.12 7.08
N HIS A 130 -4.04 21.09 6.59
CA HIS A 130 -5.18 20.60 7.38
C HIS A 130 -5.16 19.08 7.53
N THR A 131 -4.86 18.32 6.47
CA THR A 131 -4.82 16.86 6.55
C THR A 131 -3.64 16.37 7.39
N HIS A 132 -2.47 17.01 7.27
CA HIS A 132 -1.31 16.70 8.11
C HIS A 132 -1.58 17.02 9.58
N ALA A 133 -2.27 18.13 9.87
CA ALA A 133 -2.66 18.46 11.24
C ALA A 133 -3.61 17.44 11.88
N LEU A 134 -4.43 16.74 11.08
CA LEU A 134 -5.25 15.61 11.57
C LEU A 134 -4.43 14.33 11.67
N TYR A 135 -3.61 14.04 10.66
CA TYR A 135 -2.80 12.82 10.59
C TYR A 135 -1.83 12.70 11.78
N LYS A 136 -1.18 13.81 12.17
CA LYS A 136 -0.24 13.83 13.30
C LYS A 136 -0.87 13.53 14.66
N GLU A 137 -2.19 13.67 14.81
CA GLU A 137 -2.94 13.37 16.04
C GLU A 137 -3.40 11.90 16.07
N THR A 138 -3.04 11.12 15.06
CA THR A 138 -3.23 9.66 15.06
C THR A 138 -1.99 8.97 15.65
N GLU A 139 -2.17 7.77 16.20
CA GLU A 139 -1.05 6.96 16.72
C GLU A 139 0.04 6.71 15.66
N GLU A 140 -0.30 6.68 14.37
CA GLU A 140 0.65 6.54 13.28
C GLU A 140 1.44 7.83 13.04
N GLY A 141 0.74 8.97 12.96
CA GLY A 141 1.37 10.26 12.75
C GLY A 141 2.29 10.68 13.91
N GLU A 142 1.89 10.42 15.16
CA GLU A 142 2.72 10.68 16.34
C GLU A 142 4.05 9.90 16.31
N ARG A 143 4.00 8.62 15.88
CA ARG A 143 5.20 7.77 15.74
C ARG A 143 6.17 8.29 14.68
N ILE A 144 5.65 8.77 13.54
CA ILE A 144 6.49 9.30 12.47
C ILE A 144 7.17 10.62 12.88
N GLU A 145 6.44 11.54 13.53
CA GLU A 145 6.97 12.83 13.96
C GLU A 145 7.99 12.71 15.11
N SER A 146 7.84 11.71 15.98
CA SER A 146 8.80 11.42 17.05
C SER A 146 10.10 10.78 16.55
N GLY A 147 10.21 10.46 15.25
CA GLY A 147 11.38 9.82 14.65
C GLY A 147 11.49 8.33 14.95
N ASP A 148 10.46 7.73 15.55
CA ASP A 148 10.43 6.31 15.91
C ASP A 148 10.07 5.47 14.68
N ARG A 149 11.06 5.18 13.83
CA ARG A 149 10.93 4.31 12.65
C ARG A 149 10.97 2.81 13.01
N SER A 150 10.27 2.42 14.07
CA SER A 150 10.20 1.02 14.50
C SER A 150 9.14 0.24 13.71
N ASN A 151 9.47 -0.16 12.48
CA ASN A 151 9.50 -1.56 11.96
C ASN A 151 9.77 -1.57 10.45
#